data_AF-A0ABD1IR28-F1
#
_entry.id   AF-A0ABD1IR28-F1
#
_cell.length_a   1.000
_cell.length_b   1.000
_cell.length_c   1.000
_cell.angle_alpha   90.00
_cell.angle_beta   90.00
_cell.angle_gamma   90.00
#
_symmetry.space_group_name_H-M   'P 1'
#
loop_
_entity.id
_entity.type
_entity.pdbx_description
1 polymer ?
#
loop_
_entity_poly.entity_id
_entity_poly.type
_entity_poly.pdbx_seq_one_letter_code
_entity_poly.pdbx_strand_id
1 'polypeptide(L)'
;MGFWKLLRGLRQLELHRLILALIVFCLLSMAFLAYYVSNSPKIKEAPPLPFSDCGGGGGVAGGGAGAGFGLGLGLGGEGGAQRSPLFLPPQAGRQRGGAAVRASDPSRTDPVVLVFVESIYSQLGQEIVAILESSRFRYHTEVAPSKGDMPTLMERDQGRYALVVYENILKYVNLDAWNRDLLDKYCAEYGVGIVGFFKANENSLLSAQLKGFPLYLHSNLGLRDYRINPAAPLLHVTRPNQVEPGPLPGDDWTVFQSNHSTYEPVLLASTKSSEALTHLGPHRALHATVVQDLGLHDGIQRVLFGNNLSYWLHKLVFVDAIAYLTGRRLCLPLERHLLVDVDDIFVGKEGTRMKVSDVKVSTHTH
;
A
#
# COMPACT_ATOMS: atom_id res chain seq x y z
N MET A 1 -48.50 17.43 37.68
CA MET A 1 -48.16 16.72 36.42
C MET A 1 -48.22 17.57 35.13
N GLY A 2 -48.70 18.83 35.15
CA GLY A 2 -48.87 19.65 33.93
C GLY A 2 -47.65 20.47 33.46
N PHE A 3 -46.79 20.93 34.37
CA PHE A 3 -45.69 21.86 34.03
C PHE A 3 -44.60 21.24 33.14
N TRP A 4 -44.28 19.96 33.35
CA TRP A 4 -43.27 19.24 32.59
C TRP A 4 -43.70 18.89 31.15
N LYS A 5 -45.01 18.80 30.87
CA LYS A 5 -45.54 18.63 29.52
C LYS A 5 -45.49 19.94 28.73
N LEU A 6 -45.73 21.08 29.39
CA LEU A 6 -45.65 22.41 28.78
C LEU A 6 -44.20 22.78 28.40
N LEU A 7 -43.22 22.54 29.28
CA LEU A 7 -41.80 22.76 28.97
C LEU A 7 -41.29 21.87 27.82
N ARG A 8 -41.79 20.63 27.71
CA ARG A 8 -41.44 19.73 26.60
C ARG A 8 -42.00 20.22 25.27
N GLY A 9 -43.22 20.74 25.26
CA GLY A 9 -43.83 21.36 24.09
C GLY A 9 -43.10 22.62 23.61
N LEU A 10 -42.66 23.48 24.54
CA LEU A 10 -41.87 24.68 24.23
C LEU A 10 -40.50 24.34 23.62
N ARG A 11 -39.78 23.36 24.19
CA ARG A 11 -38.50 22.87 23.63
C ARG A 11 -38.67 22.21 22.26
N GLN A 12 -39.77 21.49 22.05
CA GLN A 12 -40.07 20.85 20.77
C GLN A 12 -40.38 21.90 19.69
N LEU A 13 -41.05 23.00 20.05
CA LEU A 13 -41.26 24.15 19.14
C LEU A 13 -39.94 24.83 18.75
N GLU A 14 -39.02 25.04 19.70
CA GLU A 14 -37.71 25.61 19.38
C GLU A 14 -36.87 24.68 18.48
N LEU A 15 -36.92 23.37 18.72
CA LEU A 15 -36.23 22.40 17.87
C LEU A 15 -36.79 22.40 16.44
N HIS A 16 -38.11 22.49 16.26
CA HIS A 16 -38.71 22.59 14.93
C HIS A 16 -38.30 23.88 14.22
N ARG A 17 -38.19 25.01 14.93
CA ARG A 17 -37.71 26.28 14.35
C ARG A 17 -36.25 26.21 13.93
N LEU A 18 -35.39 25.55 14.71
CA LEU A 18 -33.99 25.34 14.38
C LEU A 18 -33.81 24.40 13.18
N ILE A 19 -34.58 23.31 13.12
CA ILE A 19 -34.58 22.38 11.98
C ILE A 19 -35.06 23.10 10.71
N LEU A 20 -36.13 23.91 10.80
CA LEU A 20 -36.62 24.68 9.66
C LEU A 20 -35.60 25.73 9.19
N ALA A 21 -34.90 26.40 10.10
CA ALA A 21 -33.82 27.32 9.77
C ALA A 21 -32.64 26.61 9.10
N LEU A 22 -32.27 25.42 9.57
CA LEU A 22 -31.22 24.60 8.97
C LEU A 22 -31.59 24.16 7.54
N ILE A 23 -32.84 23.72 7.32
CA ILE A 23 -33.33 23.33 5.99
C ILE A 23 -33.30 24.53 5.04
N VAL A 24 -33.76 25.70 5.47
CA VAL A 24 -33.71 26.93 4.65
C VAL A 24 -32.27 27.32 4.33
N PHE A 25 -31.35 27.24 5.29
CA PHE A 25 -29.93 27.49 5.06
C PHE A 25 -29.31 26.52 4.04
N CYS A 26 -29.61 25.23 4.15
CA CYS A 26 -29.14 24.21 3.20
C CYS A 26 -29.68 24.46 1.78
N LEU A 27 -30.97 24.82 1.65
CA LEU A 27 -31.56 25.12 0.34
C LEU A 27 -30.95 26.39 -0.29
N LEU A 28 -30.69 27.42 0.51
CA LEU A 28 -30.01 28.64 0.05
C LEU A 28 -28.56 28.35 -0.37
N SER A 29 -27.83 27.54 0.40
CA SER A 29 -26.46 27.14 0.07
C SER A 29 -26.40 26.34 -1.23
N MET A 30 -27.33 25.41 -1.44
CA MET A 30 -27.46 24.64 -2.69
C MET A 30 -27.81 25.54 -3.88
N ALA A 31 -28.71 26.51 -3.70
CA ALA A 31 -29.06 27.47 -4.74
C ALA A 31 -27.89 28.38 -5.11
N PHE A 32 -27.11 28.84 -4.13
CA PHE A 32 -25.89 29.63 -4.37
C PHE A 32 -24.83 28.83 -5.12
N LEU A 33 -24.61 27.57 -4.72
CA LEU A 33 -23.67 26.68 -5.40
C LEU A 33 -24.10 26.43 -6.85
N ALA A 34 -25.39 26.13 -7.08
CA ALA A 34 -25.94 25.94 -8.42
C ALA A 34 -25.80 27.20 -9.28
N TYR A 35 -26.10 28.38 -8.73
CA TYR A 35 -25.91 29.66 -9.42
C TYR A 35 -24.45 29.89 -9.82
N TYR A 36 -23.50 29.58 -8.93
CA TYR A 36 -22.08 29.79 -9.20
C TYR A 36 -21.55 28.80 -10.25
N VAL A 37 -22.01 27.55 -10.21
CA VAL A 37 -21.66 26.53 -11.21
C VAL A 37 -22.26 26.87 -12.57
N SER A 38 -23.51 27.33 -12.64
CA SER A 38 -24.17 27.67 -13.90
C SER A 38 -23.66 28.97 -14.55
N ASN A 39 -23.18 29.93 -13.76
CA ASN A 39 -22.66 31.21 -14.26
C ASN A 39 -21.13 31.26 -14.35
N SER A 40 -20.42 30.18 -14.02
CA SER A 40 -18.97 30.12 -14.22
C SER A 40 -18.63 29.98 -15.72
N PRO A 41 -17.96 30.97 -16.35
CA PRO A 41 -17.67 30.96 -17.79
C PRO A 41 -16.67 29.87 -18.22
N LYS A 42 -16.05 29.14 -17.28
CA LYS A 42 -15.01 28.13 -17.56
C LYS A 42 -15.53 26.77 -18.04
N ILE A 43 -16.85 26.56 -18.15
CA ILE A 43 -17.43 25.25 -18.52
C ILE A 43 -18.00 25.25 -19.96
N LYS A 44 -17.99 26.38 -20.67
CA LYS A 44 -18.54 26.49 -22.04
C LYS A 44 -17.54 26.35 -23.19
N GLU A 45 -16.25 26.22 -22.94
CA GLU A 45 -15.28 25.99 -24.02
C GLU A 45 -15.07 24.49 -24.24
N ALA A 46 -15.55 24.01 -25.39
CA ALA A 46 -15.21 22.68 -25.89
C ALA A 46 -13.71 22.64 -26.25
N PRO A 47 -12.98 21.57 -25.92
CA PRO A 47 -11.59 21.43 -26.33
C PRO A 47 -11.48 21.41 -27.86
N PRO A 48 -10.46 22.05 -28.45
CA PRO A 48 -10.29 22.08 -29.90
C PRO A 48 -10.00 20.66 -30.42
N LEU A 49 -10.77 20.23 -31.42
CA LEU A 49 -10.53 18.99 -32.14
C LEU A 49 -9.20 19.10 -32.90
N PRO A 50 -8.32 18.08 -32.85
CA PRO A 50 -7.12 18.08 -33.67
C PRO A 50 -7.50 17.95 -35.15
N PHE A 51 -7.02 18.91 -35.94
CA PHE A 51 -7.08 18.90 -37.39
C PHE A 51 -6.49 17.59 -37.94
N SER A 52 -7.31 16.86 -38.69
CA SER A 52 -6.91 15.66 -39.42
C SER A 52 -6.54 16.07 -40.84
N ASP A 53 -5.24 16.28 -41.09
CA ASP A 53 -4.66 16.34 -42.42
C ASP A 53 -3.53 15.30 -42.50
N CYS A 54 -3.82 14.17 -43.16
CA CYS A 54 -2.81 13.31 -43.76
C CYS A 54 -3.42 12.70 -45.03
N GLY A 55 -3.25 13.42 -46.12
CA GLY A 55 -3.40 12.87 -47.47
C GLY A 55 -2.25 11.91 -47.78
N GLY A 56 -2.61 10.82 -48.46
CA GLY A 56 -1.93 10.37 -49.67
C GLY A 56 -0.58 9.63 -49.54
N GLY A 57 -0.62 8.34 -49.89
CA GLY A 57 0.29 7.83 -50.92
C GLY A 57 1.12 6.60 -50.57
N GLY A 58 0.74 5.46 -51.18
CA GLY A 58 1.59 4.40 -51.77
C GLY A 58 2.72 3.80 -50.91
N GLY A 59 2.81 2.49 -50.68
CA GLY A 59 2.59 1.41 -51.64
C GLY A 59 3.91 0.68 -51.91
N VAL A 60 3.86 -0.65 -51.73
CA VAL A 60 4.60 -1.67 -52.50
C VAL A 60 5.99 -2.13 -52.01
N ALA A 61 5.95 -3.29 -51.33
CA ALA A 61 6.55 -4.60 -51.68
C ALA A 61 8.06 -4.92 -51.58
N GLY A 62 8.29 -6.22 -51.37
CA GLY A 62 9.53 -6.98 -51.57
C GLY A 62 9.99 -7.63 -50.27
N GLY A 63 9.65 -8.90 -49.97
CA GLY A 63 10.41 -10.08 -50.42
C GLY A 63 11.55 -10.37 -49.42
N GLY A 64 11.83 -11.54 -48.89
CA GLY A 64 11.43 -12.92 -49.15
C GLY A 64 12.40 -13.84 -48.38
N ALA A 65 11.96 -15.09 -48.14
CA ALA A 65 12.76 -16.30 -47.93
C ALA A 65 13.68 -16.47 -46.68
N GLY A 66 13.42 -17.56 -45.93
CA GLY A 66 14.34 -18.70 -46.04
C GLY A 66 14.91 -19.32 -44.75
N ALA A 67 14.41 -20.54 -44.44
CA ALA A 67 15.08 -21.69 -43.79
C ALA A 67 15.53 -21.56 -42.31
N GLY A 68 15.51 -22.59 -41.46
CA GLY A 68 15.23 -24.01 -41.65
C GLY A 68 15.38 -24.74 -40.30
N PHE A 69 14.60 -25.82 -40.15
CA PHE A 69 14.53 -26.73 -39.01
C PHE A 69 15.83 -27.55 -38.82
N GLY A 70 16.12 -27.94 -37.57
CA GLY A 70 17.13 -28.96 -37.24
C GLY A 70 16.91 -29.55 -35.83
N LEU A 71 16.34 -30.75 -35.78
CA LEU A 71 16.17 -31.59 -34.59
C LEU A 71 17.46 -32.38 -34.30
N GLY A 72 17.77 -32.59 -33.02
CA GLY A 72 18.83 -33.51 -32.58
C GLY A 72 18.58 -34.01 -31.15
N LEU A 73 18.06 -35.23 -31.04
CA LEU A 73 17.92 -36.04 -29.83
C LEU A 73 19.26 -36.66 -29.41
N GLY A 74 19.51 -36.77 -28.11
CA GLY A 74 20.58 -37.58 -27.53
C GLY A 74 20.24 -38.01 -26.09
N LEU A 75 20.11 -39.31 -25.89
CA LEU A 75 19.77 -40.03 -24.65
C LEU A 75 21.03 -40.56 -23.92
N GLY A 76 20.91 -40.72 -22.60
CA GLY A 76 21.71 -41.65 -21.75
C GLY A 76 22.78 -40.97 -20.88
N GLY A 77 22.98 -41.29 -19.60
CA GLY A 77 22.46 -42.36 -18.74
C GLY A 77 22.97 -42.24 -17.29
N GLU A 78 22.54 -43.20 -16.47
CA GLU A 78 22.41 -43.26 -15.01
C GLU A 78 23.69 -43.33 -14.15
N GLY A 79 23.55 -43.09 -12.84
CA GLY A 79 24.37 -43.76 -11.81
C GLY A 79 24.47 -43.12 -10.42
N GLY A 80 23.87 -43.74 -9.39
CA GLY A 80 24.48 -43.88 -8.07
C GLY A 80 23.93 -43.07 -6.88
N ALA A 81 23.19 -43.76 -6.00
CA ALA A 81 22.64 -43.26 -4.73
C ALA A 81 23.60 -43.44 -3.54
N GLN A 82 23.61 -42.52 -2.56
CA GLN A 82 23.70 -42.90 -1.13
C GLN A 82 23.24 -41.78 -0.20
N ARG A 83 22.16 -42.06 0.56
CA ARG A 83 21.65 -41.27 1.69
C ARG A 83 22.39 -41.66 2.97
N SER A 84 22.73 -40.67 3.80
CA SER A 84 23.04 -40.85 5.23
C SER A 84 22.28 -39.79 6.05
N PRO A 85 21.81 -40.11 7.27
CA PRO A 85 20.83 -39.30 7.98
C PRO A 85 21.44 -38.16 8.83
N LEU A 86 20.57 -37.19 9.09
CA LEU A 86 20.76 -35.91 9.76
C LEU A 86 21.32 -36.01 11.19
N PHE A 87 22.38 -35.24 11.45
CA PHE A 87 22.76 -34.78 12.79
C PHE A 87 23.03 -33.26 12.71
N LEU A 88 22.11 -32.45 13.23
CA LEU A 88 22.25 -31.00 13.34
C LEU A 88 22.76 -30.66 14.76
N PRO A 89 23.94 -30.03 14.91
CA PRO A 89 24.26 -29.28 16.13
C PRO A 89 23.62 -27.87 16.05
N PRO A 90 23.33 -27.23 17.20
CA PRO A 90 22.67 -25.93 17.23
C PRO A 90 23.65 -24.83 16.78
N GLN A 91 23.50 -24.33 15.55
CA GLN A 91 24.26 -23.17 15.10
C GLN A 91 23.57 -21.88 15.56
N ALA A 92 24.21 -21.28 16.58
CA ALA A 92 24.12 -19.88 16.93
C ALA A 92 24.26 -18.97 15.69
N GLY A 93 23.66 -17.78 15.82
CA GLY A 93 23.43 -16.79 14.77
C GLY A 93 24.55 -16.64 13.74
N ARG A 94 24.29 -17.14 12.54
CA ARG A 94 24.97 -16.69 11.33
C ARG A 94 24.20 -15.49 10.79
N GLN A 95 24.67 -14.29 11.12
CA GLN A 95 24.53 -13.13 10.24
C GLN A 95 25.10 -13.55 8.88
N ARG A 96 24.21 -13.97 7.96
CA ARG A 96 24.56 -14.06 6.55
C ARG A 96 24.71 -12.63 6.07
N GLY A 97 25.93 -12.27 5.71
CA GLY A 97 26.21 -11.07 4.94
C GLY A 97 25.42 -11.11 3.64
N GLY A 98 24.27 -10.43 3.64
CA GLY A 98 23.68 -9.93 2.41
C GLY A 98 24.59 -8.83 1.89
N ALA A 99 24.92 -8.88 0.60
CA ALA A 99 25.61 -7.80 -0.08
C ALA A 99 24.91 -6.48 0.30
N ALA A 100 25.63 -5.61 0.99
CA ALA A 100 25.13 -4.32 1.41
C ALA A 100 24.81 -3.51 0.15
N VAL A 101 23.55 -3.56 -0.30
CA VAL A 101 22.99 -2.53 -1.15
C VAL A 101 23.24 -1.22 -0.39
N ARG A 102 23.97 -0.30 -1.03
CA ARG A 102 24.54 0.90 -0.42
C ARG A 102 23.55 1.50 0.58
N ALA A 103 23.91 1.47 1.86
CA ALA A 103 23.19 2.25 2.86
C ALA A 103 23.18 3.70 2.38
N SER A 104 22.00 4.29 2.23
CA SER A 104 21.86 5.65 1.75
C SER A 104 22.63 6.58 2.68
N ASP A 105 23.52 7.42 2.12
CA ASP A 105 24.16 8.47 2.90
C ASP A 105 23.07 9.44 3.36
N PRO A 106 22.76 9.50 4.67
CA PRO A 106 21.58 10.20 5.18
C PRO A 106 21.65 11.73 5.00
N SER A 107 22.80 12.25 4.60
CA SER A 107 23.08 13.66 4.36
C SER A 107 22.70 14.14 2.95
N ARG A 108 22.44 13.24 2.00
CA ARG A 108 22.22 13.62 0.59
C ARG A 108 20.77 13.94 0.25
N THR A 109 19.81 13.60 1.12
CA THR A 109 18.38 13.86 0.90
C THR A 109 17.71 14.52 2.10
N ASP A 110 16.69 15.34 1.87
CA ASP A 110 15.83 15.84 2.94
C ASP A 110 14.87 14.75 3.45
N PRO A 111 14.59 14.66 4.76
CA PRO A 111 13.66 13.69 5.34
C PRO A 111 12.21 14.13 5.06
N VAL A 112 11.82 14.09 3.78
CA VAL A 112 10.49 14.40 3.25
C VAL A 112 10.04 13.25 2.37
N VAL A 113 8.76 12.89 2.50
CA VAL A 113 8.11 11.86 1.67
C VAL A 113 7.39 12.52 0.49
N LEU A 114 7.72 12.13 -0.74
CA LEU A 114 6.95 12.50 -1.93
C LEU A 114 5.81 11.49 -2.13
N VAL A 115 4.57 11.97 -2.16
CA VAL A 115 3.38 11.11 -2.31
C VAL A 115 2.67 11.43 -3.61
N PHE A 116 2.70 10.48 -4.55
CA PHE A 116 1.92 10.54 -5.78
C PHE A 116 0.53 9.93 -5.55
N VAL A 117 -0.48 10.80 -5.60
CA VAL A 117 -1.90 10.43 -5.50
C VAL A 117 -2.55 10.43 -6.88
N GLU A 118 -3.61 9.63 -7.05
CA GLU A 118 -4.42 9.67 -8.28
C GLU A 118 -5.29 10.93 -8.34
N SER A 119 -5.80 11.35 -7.18
CA SER A 119 -6.52 12.61 -7.01
C SER A 119 -6.39 13.08 -5.58
N ILE A 120 -6.58 14.38 -5.34
CA ILE A 120 -6.58 14.96 -3.98
C ILE A 120 -7.72 14.42 -3.09
N TYR A 121 -8.70 13.72 -3.67
CA TYR A 121 -9.85 13.15 -2.98
C TYR A 121 -9.77 11.63 -2.84
N SER A 122 -8.67 11.01 -3.27
CA SER A 122 -8.56 9.56 -3.21
C SER A 122 -8.51 9.07 -1.77
N GLN A 123 -9.29 8.03 -1.47
CA GLN A 123 -9.38 7.50 -0.12
C GLN A 123 -8.03 6.97 0.37
N LEU A 124 -7.32 6.20 -0.48
CA LEU A 124 -6.01 5.68 -0.13
C LEU A 124 -4.97 6.81 0.02
N GLY A 125 -5.01 7.83 -0.83
CA GLY A 125 -4.17 9.01 -0.68
C GLY A 125 -4.40 9.72 0.67
N GLN A 126 -5.66 9.90 1.09
CA GLN A 126 -6.01 10.47 2.40
C GLN A 126 -5.55 9.58 3.56
N GLU A 127 -5.68 8.26 3.45
CA GLU A 127 -5.20 7.32 4.46
C GLU A 127 -3.66 7.36 4.59
N ILE A 128 -2.94 7.43 3.47
CA ILE A 128 -1.47 7.60 3.46
C ILE A 128 -1.09 8.91 4.17
N VAL A 129 -1.70 10.03 3.77
CA VAL A 129 -1.42 11.35 4.34
C VAL A 129 -1.73 11.37 5.84
N ALA A 130 -2.86 10.80 6.28
CA ALA A 130 -3.21 10.73 7.70
C ALA A 130 -2.18 9.95 8.54
N ILE A 131 -1.59 8.88 7.99
CA ILE A 131 -0.51 8.14 8.68
C ILE A 131 0.76 9.00 8.75
N LEU A 132 1.12 9.71 7.68
CA LEU A 132 2.30 10.60 7.67
C LEU A 132 2.14 11.77 8.65
N GLU A 133 0.97 12.42 8.65
CA GLU A 133 0.63 13.52 9.57
C GLU A 133 0.64 13.09 11.03
N SER A 134 -0.04 11.97 11.36
CA SER A 134 -0.05 11.43 12.72
C SER A 134 1.33 11.00 13.20
N SER A 135 2.20 10.57 12.27
CA SER A 135 3.60 10.25 12.54
C SER A 135 4.53 11.47 12.58
N ARG A 136 4.01 12.67 12.27
CA ARG A 136 4.77 13.93 12.14
C ARG A 136 5.91 13.85 11.10
N PHE A 137 5.73 13.05 10.06
CA PHE A 137 6.66 12.99 8.94
C PHE A 137 6.33 14.07 7.93
N ARG A 138 7.34 14.84 7.50
CA ARG A 138 7.15 15.84 6.44
C ARG A 138 6.84 15.13 5.13
N TYR A 139 5.86 15.64 4.40
CA TYR A 139 5.48 15.09 3.11
C TYR A 139 5.13 16.19 2.12
N HIS A 140 5.13 15.82 0.84
CA HIS A 140 4.69 16.64 -0.27
C HIS A 140 3.83 15.77 -1.18
N THR A 141 2.61 16.22 -1.46
CA THR A 141 1.64 15.48 -2.26
C THR A 141 1.55 16.08 -3.65
N GLU A 142 1.62 15.23 -4.67
CA GLU A 142 1.48 15.61 -6.08
C GLU A 142 0.57 14.63 -6.79
N VAL A 143 -0.16 15.11 -7.82
CA VAL A 143 -0.94 14.20 -8.67
C VAL A 143 0.01 13.51 -9.63
N ALA A 144 -0.05 12.17 -9.71
CA ALA A 144 0.90 11.39 -10.51
C ALA A 144 0.98 11.90 -11.97
N PRO A 145 2.16 12.38 -12.43
CA PRO A 145 2.31 12.95 -13.76
C PRO A 145 2.12 11.85 -14.80
N SER A 146 1.04 11.92 -15.58
CA SER A 146 0.79 10.95 -16.66
C SER A 146 1.43 11.40 -17.98
N LYS A 147 1.49 12.71 -18.22
CA LYS A 147 2.18 13.36 -19.36
C LYS A 147 2.75 14.74 -18.98
N GLY A 148 2.69 15.09 -17.70
CA GLY A 148 3.17 16.37 -17.20
C GLY A 148 4.60 16.27 -16.70
N ASP A 149 5.17 17.41 -16.35
CA ASP A 149 6.52 17.47 -15.80
C ASP A 149 6.56 16.87 -14.39
N MET A 150 7.61 16.08 -14.10
CA MET A 150 7.90 15.58 -12.76
C MET A 150 8.18 16.77 -11.82
N PRO A 151 7.73 16.74 -10.54
CA PRO A 151 8.16 17.73 -9.56
C PRO A 151 9.69 17.75 -9.44
N THR A 152 10.24 18.89 -9.04
CA THR A 152 11.70 19.00 -8.86
C THR A 152 12.17 18.03 -7.79
N LEU A 153 12.97 17.03 -8.20
CA LEU A 153 13.50 15.98 -7.31
C LEU A 153 14.79 16.41 -6.60
N MET A 154 15.53 17.35 -7.18
CA MET A 154 16.82 17.80 -6.70
C MET A 154 16.88 19.32 -6.68
N GLU A 155 17.58 19.87 -5.69
CA GLU A 155 17.92 21.29 -5.60
C GLU A 155 19.36 21.43 -5.15
N ARG A 156 20.20 22.13 -5.93
CA ARG A 156 21.61 22.39 -5.58
C ARG A 156 22.41 21.13 -5.19
N ASP A 157 22.25 20.05 -5.96
CA ASP A 157 22.92 18.75 -5.73
C ASP A 157 22.47 18.00 -4.46
N GLN A 158 21.36 18.43 -3.86
CA GLN A 158 20.70 17.77 -2.74
C GLN A 158 19.36 17.20 -3.19
N GLY A 159 19.08 15.94 -2.83
CA GLY A 159 17.78 15.33 -3.10
C GLY A 159 16.71 15.87 -2.16
N ARG A 160 15.55 16.25 -2.70
CA ARG A 160 14.47 16.86 -1.92
C ARG A 160 13.64 15.86 -1.12
N TYR A 161 13.74 14.57 -1.45
CA TYR A 161 12.88 13.53 -0.88
C TYR A 161 13.69 12.30 -0.47
N ALA A 162 13.41 11.77 0.72
CA ALA A 162 14.02 10.54 1.23
C ALA A 162 13.22 9.29 0.86
N LEU A 163 11.96 9.43 0.44
CA LEU A 163 11.06 8.34 0.08
C LEU A 163 10.07 8.81 -0.97
N VAL A 164 9.72 7.93 -1.92
CA VAL A 164 8.61 8.14 -2.86
C VAL A 164 7.52 7.12 -2.59
N VAL A 165 6.26 7.56 -2.56
CA VAL A 165 5.09 6.71 -2.36
C VAL A 165 4.16 6.88 -3.55
N TYR A 166 3.79 5.78 -4.19
CA TYR A 166 2.75 5.74 -5.21
C TYR A 166 1.49 5.10 -4.65
N GLU A 167 0.40 5.88 -4.63
CA GLU A 167 -0.94 5.36 -4.37
C GLU A 167 -1.31 4.23 -5.35
N ASN A 168 -0.86 4.33 -6.59
CA ASN A 168 -1.02 3.28 -7.59
C ASN A 168 0.31 3.02 -8.30
N ILE A 169 0.90 1.86 -8.05
CA ILE A 169 2.18 1.45 -8.67
C ILE A 169 2.10 1.41 -10.20
N LEU A 170 0.92 1.21 -10.78
CA LEU A 170 0.76 1.28 -12.23
C LEU A 170 1.06 2.66 -12.79
N LYS A 171 0.92 3.74 -12.01
CA LYS A 171 1.32 5.08 -12.45
C LYS A 171 2.82 5.19 -12.62
N TYR A 172 3.60 4.59 -11.71
CA TYR A 172 5.06 4.50 -11.81
C TYR A 172 5.49 3.64 -13.01
N VAL A 173 4.89 2.47 -13.17
CA VAL A 173 5.24 1.52 -14.24
C VAL A 173 4.87 2.02 -15.63
N ASN A 174 3.81 2.83 -15.73
CA ASN A 174 3.34 3.40 -16.99
C ASN A 174 3.75 4.87 -17.18
N LEU A 175 4.73 5.37 -16.41
CA LEU A 175 5.39 6.64 -16.72
C LEU A 175 5.97 6.59 -18.14
N ASP A 176 6.03 7.75 -18.79
CA ASP A 176 6.81 7.90 -20.01
C ASP A 176 8.30 7.63 -19.73
N ALA A 177 9.02 7.20 -20.77
CA ALA A 177 10.40 6.75 -20.62
C ALA A 177 11.32 7.81 -20.00
N TRP A 178 11.11 9.10 -20.33
CA TRP A 178 11.95 10.16 -19.81
C TRP A 178 11.74 10.40 -18.31
N ASN A 179 10.48 10.56 -17.87
CA ASN A 179 10.14 10.70 -16.46
C ASN A 179 10.51 9.46 -15.65
N ARG A 180 10.34 8.27 -16.23
CA ARG A 180 10.72 6.99 -15.63
C ARG A 180 12.23 6.94 -15.36
N ASP A 181 13.03 7.25 -16.38
CA ASP A 181 14.50 7.25 -16.30
C ASP A 181 15.01 8.32 -15.33
N LEU A 182 14.39 9.51 -15.32
CA LEU A 182 14.73 10.59 -14.39
C LEU A 182 14.54 10.15 -12.94
N LEU A 183 13.38 9.55 -12.63
CA LEU A 183 13.07 9.09 -11.29
C LEU A 183 13.96 7.90 -10.88
N ASP A 184 14.21 6.95 -11.78
CA ASP A 184 15.08 5.81 -11.46
C ASP A 184 16.53 6.23 -11.21
N LYS A 185 17.06 7.17 -12.00
CA LYS A 185 18.39 7.75 -11.76
C LYS A 185 18.43 8.43 -10.40
N TYR A 186 17.43 9.23 -10.06
CA TYR A 186 17.32 9.85 -8.74
C TYR A 186 17.30 8.81 -7.61
N CYS A 187 16.47 7.77 -7.72
CA CYS A 187 16.38 6.72 -6.72
C CYS A 187 17.68 5.94 -6.56
N ALA A 188 18.34 5.56 -7.66
CA ALA A 188 19.60 4.83 -7.64
C ALA A 188 20.77 5.68 -7.14
N GLU A 189 20.82 6.96 -7.49
CA GLU A 189 21.91 7.86 -7.12
C GLU A 189 21.83 8.29 -5.65
N TYR A 190 20.63 8.60 -5.15
CA TYR A 190 20.41 9.10 -3.79
C TYR A 190 19.98 8.00 -2.80
N GLY A 191 19.79 6.77 -3.26
CA GLY A 191 19.35 5.64 -2.44
C GLY A 191 17.92 5.82 -1.92
N VAL A 192 17.05 6.42 -2.72
CA VAL A 192 15.64 6.67 -2.37
C VAL A 192 14.80 5.45 -2.71
N GLY A 193 14.08 4.94 -1.72
CA GLY A 193 13.17 3.81 -1.89
C GLY A 193 11.79 4.20 -2.40
N ILE A 194 11.03 3.22 -2.85
CA ILE A 194 9.66 3.41 -3.35
C ILE A 194 8.67 2.52 -2.60
N VAL A 195 7.59 3.09 -2.08
CA VAL A 195 6.41 2.32 -1.66
C VAL A 195 5.35 2.40 -2.74
N GLY A 196 4.76 1.27 -3.11
CA GLY A 196 3.71 1.22 -4.12
C GLY A 196 2.52 0.39 -3.65
N PHE A 197 1.32 0.88 -3.91
CA PHE A 197 0.11 0.09 -3.71
C PHE A 197 -0.44 -0.37 -5.06
N PHE A 198 -0.96 -1.60 -5.08
CA PHE A 198 -1.74 -2.14 -6.16
C PHE A 198 -3.07 -2.61 -5.58
N LYS A 199 -4.14 -1.90 -5.91
CA LYS A 199 -5.49 -2.31 -5.59
C LYS A 199 -6.18 -2.79 -6.86
N ALA A 200 -6.66 -4.03 -6.85
CA ALA A 200 -7.42 -4.55 -7.97
C ALA A 200 -8.74 -3.79 -8.15
N ASN A 201 -9.17 -3.66 -9.39
CA ASN A 201 -10.49 -3.15 -9.77
C ASN A 201 -11.17 -4.18 -10.68
N GLU A 202 -12.44 -3.92 -11.03
CA GLU A 202 -13.24 -4.82 -11.88
C GLU A 202 -12.61 -5.09 -13.25
N ASN A 203 -11.81 -4.14 -13.76
CA ASN A 203 -11.11 -4.25 -15.04
C ASN A 203 -9.71 -4.88 -14.94
N SER A 204 -9.26 -5.19 -13.73
CA SER A 204 -7.93 -5.74 -13.50
C SER A 204 -7.87 -7.18 -13.99
N LEU A 205 -6.85 -7.49 -14.79
CA LEU A 205 -6.60 -8.86 -15.22
C LEU A 205 -6.40 -9.76 -13.99
N LEU A 206 -7.00 -10.94 -14.03
CA LEU A 206 -6.87 -11.94 -12.97
C LEU A 206 -5.42 -12.34 -12.74
N SER A 207 -4.62 -12.41 -13.81
CA SER A 207 -3.19 -12.63 -13.73
C SER A 207 -2.47 -11.77 -14.76
N ALA A 208 -1.43 -11.05 -14.35
CA ALA A 208 -0.60 -10.24 -15.23
C ALA A 208 0.82 -10.08 -14.68
N GLN A 209 1.79 -9.96 -15.58
CA GLN A 209 3.14 -9.56 -15.19
C GLN A 209 3.21 -8.04 -15.07
N LEU A 210 3.82 -7.54 -13.99
CA LEU A 210 4.10 -6.13 -13.85
C LEU A 210 5.17 -5.73 -14.88
N LYS A 211 4.80 -4.83 -15.80
CA LYS A 211 5.66 -4.41 -16.91
C LYS A 211 7.02 -3.92 -16.40
N GLY A 212 8.10 -4.48 -16.95
CA GLY A 212 9.48 -4.13 -16.57
C GLY A 212 10.01 -4.83 -15.32
N PHE A 213 9.20 -5.68 -14.66
CA PHE A 213 9.58 -6.38 -13.45
C PHE A 213 9.36 -7.89 -13.57
N PRO A 214 10.24 -8.74 -12.99
CA PRO A 214 10.01 -10.17 -12.90
C PRO A 214 9.03 -10.50 -11.76
N LEU A 215 7.84 -9.88 -11.78
CA LEU A 215 6.83 -9.96 -10.74
C LEU A 215 5.46 -10.18 -11.38
N TYR A 216 4.79 -11.25 -11.00
CA TYR A 216 3.43 -11.58 -11.41
C TYR A 216 2.43 -11.18 -10.33
N LEU A 217 1.33 -10.61 -10.77
CA LEU A 217 0.20 -10.16 -9.96
C LEU A 217 -0.98 -11.09 -10.23
N HIS A 218 -1.59 -11.62 -9.17
CA HIS A 218 -2.88 -12.31 -9.26
C HIS A 218 -3.92 -11.56 -8.44
N SER A 219 -4.97 -11.07 -9.08
CA SER A 219 -5.89 -10.07 -8.54
C SER A 219 -7.29 -10.64 -8.28
N ASN A 220 -8.12 -9.87 -7.55
CA ASN A 220 -9.51 -10.20 -7.23
C ASN A 220 -9.64 -11.53 -6.46
N LEU A 221 -8.77 -11.73 -5.46
CA LEU A 221 -8.77 -12.90 -4.61
C LEU A 221 -9.38 -12.62 -3.24
N GLY A 222 -10.25 -13.53 -2.80
CA GLY A 222 -10.63 -13.62 -1.39
C GLY A 222 -9.57 -14.37 -0.60
N LEU A 223 -9.02 -13.72 0.44
CA LEU A 223 -7.93 -14.27 1.25
C LEU A 223 -8.33 -14.51 2.71
N ARG A 224 -7.58 -15.36 3.41
CA ARG A 224 -7.76 -15.75 4.81
C ARG A 224 -6.44 -16.20 5.45
N ASP A 225 -6.45 -16.34 6.77
CA ASP A 225 -5.36 -16.89 7.58
C ASP A 225 -4.03 -16.18 7.32
N TYR A 226 -3.88 -15.01 7.93
CA TYR A 226 -2.76 -14.12 7.67
C TYR A 226 -1.51 -14.50 8.45
N ARG A 227 -0.33 -14.27 7.87
CA ARG A 227 0.96 -14.56 8.49
C ARG A 227 2.00 -13.50 8.14
N ILE A 228 2.75 -13.08 9.15
CA ILE A 228 3.90 -12.19 8.99
C ILE A 228 5.14 -13.07 8.79
N ASN A 229 5.96 -12.77 7.78
CA ASN A 229 7.20 -13.50 7.55
C ASN A 229 8.28 -13.08 8.58
N PRO A 230 8.73 -13.97 9.47
CA PRO A 230 9.75 -13.62 10.46
C PRO A 230 11.13 -13.32 9.86
N ALA A 231 11.39 -13.75 8.62
CA ALA A 231 12.66 -13.53 7.94
C ALA A 231 12.75 -12.15 7.25
N ALA A 232 11.63 -11.40 7.15
CA ALA A 232 11.61 -10.14 6.43
C ALA A 232 12.41 -9.05 7.16
N PRO A 233 13.47 -8.48 6.56
CA PRO A 233 14.30 -7.45 7.20
C PRO A 233 13.57 -6.10 7.37
N LEU A 234 12.43 -5.93 6.70
CA LEU A 234 11.56 -4.77 6.75
C LEU A 234 11.02 -4.46 8.17
N LEU A 235 10.76 -5.49 8.97
CA LEU A 235 9.94 -5.39 10.18
C LEU A 235 10.66 -4.63 11.31
N HIS A 236 9.99 -3.66 11.91
CA HIS A 236 10.53 -2.89 13.02
C HIS A 236 9.56 -2.72 14.19
N VAL A 237 8.39 -2.13 13.94
CA VAL A 237 7.26 -2.02 14.86
C VAL A 237 6.46 -3.31 14.83
N THR A 238 6.22 -3.84 13.64
CA THR A 238 5.44 -5.06 13.43
C THR A 238 6.26 -6.26 13.91
N ARG A 239 5.69 -7.06 14.82
CA ARG A 239 6.33 -8.28 15.27
C ARG A 239 5.80 -9.49 14.50
N PRO A 240 6.66 -10.44 14.13
CA PRO A 240 6.20 -11.70 13.57
C PRO A 240 5.22 -12.37 14.53
N ASN A 241 4.15 -12.94 13.96
CA ASN A 241 3.13 -13.63 14.72
C ASN A 241 2.95 -15.06 14.20
N GLN A 242 2.30 -15.90 15.00
CA GLN A 242 1.66 -17.10 14.51
C GLN A 242 0.55 -16.73 13.52
N VAL A 243 0.06 -17.72 12.78
CA VAL A 243 -1.00 -17.50 11.80
C VAL A 243 -2.23 -16.99 12.53
N GLU A 244 -2.69 -15.79 12.16
CA GLU A 244 -3.93 -15.20 12.66
C GLU A 244 -5.09 -15.75 11.81
N PRO A 245 -5.92 -16.65 12.36
CA PRO A 245 -6.97 -17.29 11.59
C PRO A 245 -8.11 -16.30 11.32
N GLY A 246 -8.70 -16.39 10.14
CA GLY A 246 -9.87 -15.58 9.79
C GLY A 246 -9.82 -14.99 8.39
N PRO A 247 -10.97 -14.49 7.88
CA PRO A 247 -11.05 -13.89 6.57
C PRO A 247 -10.39 -12.51 6.56
N LEU A 248 -9.67 -12.21 5.48
CA LEU A 248 -9.28 -10.84 5.17
C LEU A 248 -10.50 -10.05 4.64
N PRO A 249 -10.54 -8.72 4.86
CA PRO A 249 -11.65 -7.89 4.42
C PRO A 249 -11.70 -7.78 2.89
N GLY A 250 -12.88 -8.01 2.31
CA GLY A 250 -13.08 -7.93 0.86
C GLY A 250 -12.54 -9.14 0.08
N ASP A 251 -12.67 -9.03 -1.25
CA ASP A 251 -12.21 -10.03 -2.23
C ASP A 251 -11.44 -9.37 -3.39
N ASP A 252 -10.99 -8.12 -3.20
CA ASP A 252 -10.24 -7.31 -4.16
C ASP A 252 -8.72 -7.36 -3.92
N TRP A 253 -8.24 -8.43 -3.28
CA TRP A 253 -6.81 -8.59 -2.97
C TRP A 253 -6.02 -9.00 -4.19
N THR A 254 -4.81 -8.48 -4.26
CA THR A 254 -3.76 -8.91 -5.18
C THR A 254 -2.66 -9.60 -4.41
N VAL A 255 -2.19 -10.73 -4.95
CA VAL A 255 -1.02 -11.42 -4.44
C VAL A 255 0.12 -11.35 -5.45
N PHE A 256 1.33 -11.33 -4.91
CA PHE A 256 2.56 -11.23 -5.67
C PHE A 256 3.23 -12.60 -5.77
N GLN A 257 3.67 -12.94 -6.97
CA GLN A 257 4.46 -14.14 -7.24
C GLN A 257 5.68 -13.77 -8.06
N SER A 258 6.86 -14.18 -7.59
CA SER A 258 8.10 -14.02 -8.33
C SER A 258 8.96 -15.26 -8.19
N ASN A 259 9.77 -15.51 -9.21
CA ASN A 259 10.87 -16.48 -9.20
C ASN A 259 12.24 -15.79 -9.06
N HIS A 260 12.28 -14.47 -8.88
CA HIS A 260 13.50 -13.69 -8.77
C HIS A 260 13.87 -13.45 -7.30
N SER A 261 15.15 -13.59 -6.97
CA SER A 261 15.66 -13.49 -5.59
C SER A 261 15.61 -12.08 -4.99
N THR A 262 15.33 -11.05 -5.80
CA THR A 262 15.15 -9.67 -5.32
C THR A 262 13.92 -9.51 -4.43
N TYR A 263 12.89 -10.35 -4.62
CA TYR A 263 11.64 -10.21 -3.88
C TYR A 263 11.60 -11.12 -2.67
N GLU A 264 11.40 -10.52 -1.51
CA GLU A 264 11.13 -11.22 -0.26
C GLU A 264 9.68 -10.97 0.19
N PRO A 265 8.91 -12.03 0.53
CA PRO A 265 7.57 -11.85 1.06
C PRO A 265 7.63 -11.27 2.46
N VAL A 266 6.84 -10.24 2.74
CA VAL A 266 6.71 -9.65 4.09
C VAL A 266 5.46 -10.20 4.76
N LEU A 267 4.37 -10.21 4.01
CA LEU A 267 3.06 -10.60 4.49
C LEU A 267 2.48 -11.67 3.58
N LEU A 268 1.94 -12.70 4.19
CA LEU A 268 1.46 -13.91 3.55
C LEU A 268 0.00 -14.18 3.95
N ALA A 269 -0.79 -14.69 3.03
CA ALA A 269 -2.15 -15.16 3.30
C ALA A 269 -2.47 -16.39 2.45
N SER A 270 -3.50 -17.13 2.83
CA SER A 270 -4.03 -18.25 2.05
C SER A 270 -5.31 -17.85 1.32
N THR A 271 -5.62 -18.52 0.21
CA THR A 271 -6.88 -18.27 -0.52
C THR A 271 -8.09 -18.86 0.20
N LYS A 272 -9.26 -18.21 0.08
CA LYS A 272 -10.54 -18.75 0.56
C LYS A 272 -10.93 -20.01 -0.20
N SER A 273 -10.65 -20.06 -1.52
CA SER A 273 -10.86 -21.22 -2.39
C SER A 273 -9.55 -22.00 -2.55
N SER A 274 -9.37 -23.05 -1.75
CA SER A 274 -8.24 -23.97 -1.91
C SER A 274 -8.40 -24.90 -3.13
N GLU A 275 -9.55 -24.89 -3.81
CA GLU A 275 -9.90 -25.87 -4.84
C GLU A 275 -9.56 -25.42 -6.27
N ALA A 276 -9.64 -24.11 -6.58
CA ALA A 276 -9.41 -23.59 -7.93
C ALA A 276 -7.92 -23.47 -8.33
N LEU A 277 -6.99 -23.63 -7.39
CA LEU A 277 -5.54 -23.54 -7.61
C LEU A 277 -4.80 -24.82 -7.19
N THR A 278 -5.49 -25.96 -7.18
CA THR A 278 -4.94 -27.30 -6.89
C THR A 278 -3.78 -27.73 -7.82
N HIS A 279 -3.52 -27.00 -8.90
CA HIS A 279 -2.33 -27.16 -9.76
C HIS A 279 -1.02 -26.63 -9.14
N LEU A 280 -1.05 -25.92 -8.00
CA LEU A 280 0.15 -25.31 -7.38
C LEU A 280 0.81 -26.13 -6.26
N GLY A 281 0.41 -27.40 -6.07
CA GLY A 281 1.06 -28.34 -5.17
C GLY A 281 0.45 -28.45 -3.76
N PRO A 282 0.92 -29.40 -2.93
CA PRO A 282 0.20 -29.97 -1.78
C PRO A 282 0.27 -29.15 -0.47
N HIS A 283 0.78 -27.91 -0.51
CA HIS A 283 0.74 -27.02 0.64
C HIS A 283 -0.35 -25.99 0.42
N ARG A 284 -1.16 -25.68 1.46
CA ARG A 284 -2.01 -24.48 1.48
C ARG A 284 -1.14 -23.31 1.00
N ALA A 285 -1.30 -22.89 -0.25
CA ALA A 285 -0.32 -22.02 -0.88
C ALA A 285 -0.40 -20.68 -0.15
N LEU A 286 0.66 -20.35 0.58
CA LEU A 286 0.81 -19.04 1.19
C LEU A 286 1.23 -18.09 0.08
N HIS A 287 0.40 -17.09 -0.17
CA HIS A 287 0.60 -16.09 -1.20
C HIS A 287 1.02 -14.78 -0.57
N ALA A 288 2.00 -14.10 -1.17
CA ALA A 288 2.50 -12.84 -0.66
C ALA A 288 1.51 -11.71 -0.96
N THR A 289 0.97 -11.05 0.06
CA THR A 289 0.13 -9.85 -0.09
C THR A 289 0.94 -8.57 0.02
N VAL A 290 2.14 -8.64 0.60
CA VAL A 290 3.13 -7.56 0.60
C VAL A 290 4.49 -8.17 0.32
N VAL A 291 5.22 -7.57 -0.62
CA VAL A 291 6.59 -7.97 -0.98
C VAL A 291 7.54 -6.81 -0.84
N GLN A 292 8.75 -7.12 -0.42
CA GLN A 292 9.89 -6.23 -0.41
C GLN A 292 10.77 -6.55 -1.61
N ASP A 293 11.04 -5.57 -2.45
CA ASP A 293 12.07 -5.62 -3.47
C ASP A 293 13.38 -5.09 -2.87
N LEU A 294 14.38 -5.95 -2.78
CA LEU A 294 15.71 -5.62 -2.27
C LEU A 294 16.53 -4.77 -3.25
N GLY A 295 16.03 -4.51 -4.46
CA GLY A 295 16.72 -3.73 -5.49
C GLY A 295 17.88 -4.47 -6.14
N LEU A 296 17.89 -5.81 -6.12
CA LEU A 296 18.92 -6.61 -6.78
C LEU A 296 18.78 -6.60 -8.31
N HIS A 297 17.60 -6.24 -8.83
CA HIS A 297 17.32 -6.20 -10.26
C HIS A 297 17.78 -4.87 -10.90
N ASP A 298 17.52 -3.73 -10.26
CA ASP A 298 17.75 -2.40 -10.84
C ASP A 298 18.38 -1.37 -9.87
N GLY A 299 18.77 -1.81 -8.67
CA GLY A 299 19.39 -0.96 -7.65
C GLY A 299 18.41 -0.17 -6.78
N ILE A 300 17.10 -0.30 -6.97
CA ILE A 300 16.09 0.49 -6.25
C ILE A 300 15.30 -0.42 -5.31
N GLN A 301 15.29 -0.07 -4.03
CA GLN A 301 14.53 -0.82 -3.03
C GLN A 301 13.06 -0.39 -3.04
N ARG A 302 12.15 -1.36 -2.97
CA ARG A 302 10.71 -1.10 -3.00
C ARG A 302 9.94 -1.93 -2.00
N VAL A 303 8.77 -1.46 -1.60
CA VAL A 303 7.78 -2.25 -0.86
C VAL A 303 6.44 -2.12 -1.56
N LEU A 304 5.88 -3.25 -1.97
CA LEU A 304 4.65 -3.31 -2.76
C LEU A 304 3.53 -3.95 -1.95
N PHE A 305 2.39 -3.26 -1.88
CA PHE A 305 1.18 -3.68 -1.18
C PHE A 305 0.11 -4.13 -2.17
N GLY A 306 -0.45 -5.32 -1.95
CA GLY A 306 -1.47 -5.94 -2.80
C GLY A 306 -2.90 -5.60 -2.41
N ASN A 307 -3.10 -4.53 -1.64
CA ASN A 307 -4.39 -3.89 -1.39
C ASN A 307 -4.11 -2.49 -0.79
N ASN A 308 -5.16 -1.73 -0.46
CA ASN A 308 -5.10 -0.46 0.24
C ASN A 308 -4.74 -0.61 1.74
N LEU A 309 -4.85 0.48 2.49
CA LEU A 309 -4.56 0.55 3.93
C LEU A 309 -5.80 0.26 4.82
N SER A 310 -6.89 -0.27 4.27
CA SER A 310 -8.09 -0.59 5.05
C SER A 310 -7.83 -1.67 6.11
N TYR A 311 -6.95 -2.63 5.82
CA TYR A 311 -6.51 -3.64 6.76
C TYR A 311 -5.46 -3.09 7.72
N TRP A 312 -5.69 -3.24 9.03
CA TRP A 312 -4.86 -2.62 10.08
C TRP A 312 -3.37 -2.99 9.99
N LEU A 313 -3.05 -4.22 9.58
CA LEU A 313 -1.67 -4.69 9.52
C LEU A 313 -0.89 -4.05 8.35
N HIS A 314 -1.58 -3.68 7.26
CA HIS A 314 -0.96 -2.88 6.20
C HIS A 314 -0.52 -1.51 6.72
N LYS A 315 -1.26 -0.90 7.65
CA LYS A 315 -0.88 0.38 8.27
C LYS A 315 0.43 0.24 9.06
N LEU A 316 0.58 -0.84 9.83
CA LEU A 316 1.82 -1.10 10.58
C LEU A 316 3.00 -1.38 9.65
N VAL A 317 2.81 -2.24 8.65
CA VAL A 317 3.88 -2.55 7.69
C VAL A 317 4.23 -1.34 6.81
N PHE A 318 3.29 -0.45 6.55
CA PHE A 318 3.58 0.82 5.87
C PHE A 318 4.51 1.72 6.70
N VAL A 319 4.29 1.83 8.01
CA VAL A 319 5.20 2.54 8.92
C VAL A 319 6.59 1.88 8.95
N ASP A 320 6.64 0.55 8.98
CA ASP A 320 7.90 -0.20 8.91
C ASP A 320 8.63 0.02 7.57
N ALA A 321 7.89 0.08 6.46
CA ALA A 321 8.44 0.37 5.14
C ALA A 321 9.06 1.76 5.04
N ILE A 322 8.40 2.78 5.60
CA ILE A 322 8.96 4.12 5.68
C ILE A 322 10.26 4.09 6.50
N ALA A 323 10.27 3.45 7.66
CA ALA A 323 11.44 3.38 8.52
C ALA A 323 12.60 2.64 7.84
N TYR A 324 12.34 1.52 7.17
CA TYR A 324 13.37 0.73 6.50
C TYR A 324 13.96 1.46 5.29
N LEU A 325 13.12 1.91 4.37
CA LEU A 325 13.55 2.52 3.10
C LEU A 325 14.27 3.87 3.31
N THR A 326 14.01 4.54 4.44
CA THR A 326 14.68 5.81 4.79
C THR A 326 15.90 5.62 5.70
N GLY A 327 16.37 4.37 5.91
CA GLY A 327 17.51 4.11 6.80
C GLY A 327 17.26 4.54 8.24
N ARG A 328 16.01 4.43 8.70
CA ARG A 328 15.50 4.85 10.02
C ARG A 328 15.57 6.37 10.28
N ARG A 329 15.63 7.19 9.24
CA ARG A 329 15.53 8.66 9.38
C ARG A 329 14.10 9.11 9.65
N LEU A 330 13.12 8.42 9.06
CA LEU A 330 11.70 8.59 9.32
C LEU A 330 11.19 7.36 10.07
N CYS A 331 11.38 7.32 11.40
CA CYS A 331 10.93 6.22 12.23
C CYS A 331 10.21 6.71 13.49
N LEU A 332 9.20 5.96 13.93
CA LEU A 332 8.56 6.18 15.21
C LEU A 332 9.32 5.48 16.33
N PRO A 333 9.35 6.05 17.56
CA PRO A 333 9.87 5.32 18.71
C PRO A 333 9.03 4.08 18.98
N LEU A 334 9.62 3.08 19.64
CA LEU A 334 8.90 1.85 20.05
C LEU A 334 8.16 1.99 21.38
N GLU A 335 8.33 3.12 22.07
CA GLU A 335 7.61 3.41 23.31
C GLU A 335 6.12 3.64 23.05
N ARG A 336 5.27 3.01 23.88
CA ARG A 336 3.82 3.08 23.78
C ARG A 336 3.25 3.40 25.15
N HIS A 337 2.51 4.49 25.23
CA HIS A 337 1.76 4.86 26.43
C HIS A 337 0.32 4.37 26.28
N LEU A 338 -0.17 3.67 27.30
CA LEU A 338 -1.55 3.17 27.35
C LEU A 338 -2.20 3.79 28.57
N LEU A 339 -3.06 4.77 28.35
CA LEU A 339 -3.84 5.41 29.40
C LEU A 339 -5.16 4.66 29.53
N VAL A 340 -5.38 4.06 30.70
CA VAL A 340 -6.65 3.42 31.04
C VAL A 340 -7.34 4.34 32.05
N ASP A 341 -8.45 4.94 31.63
CA ASP A 341 -9.29 5.76 32.50
C ASP A 341 -10.47 4.94 33.03
N VAL A 342 -10.75 5.06 34.32
CA VAL A 342 -11.82 4.30 35.00
C VAL A 342 -12.80 5.30 35.60
N ASP A 343 -13.87 5.55 34.86
CA ASP A 343 -14.95 6.45 35.28
C ASP A 343 -15.98 5.77 36.21
N ASP A 344 -16.82 6.58 36.86
CA ASP A 344 -18.00 6.14 37.63
C ASP A 344 -17.73 5.13 38.76
N ILE A 345 -16.51 5.12 39.30
CA ILE A 345 -16.03 4.23 40.37
C ILE A 345 -17.05 4.10 41.53
N PHE A 346 -17.73 5.20 41.89
CA PHE A 346 -18.68 5.22 43.00
C PHE A 346 -20.15 5.47 42.61
N VAL A 347 -20.43 5.67 41.31
CA VAL A 347 -21.72 6.20 40.83
C VAL A 347 -22.53 5.16 40.03
N GLY A 348 -22.01 3.93 39.91
CA GLY A 348 -22.71 2.83 39.24
C GLY A 348 -24.06 2.47 39.86
N LYS A 349 -25.01 2.04 39.01
CA LYS A 349 -26.32 1.53 39.43
C LYS A 349 -26.15 0.29 40.33
N GLU A 350 -27.12 0.07 41.21
CA GLU A 350 -27.15 -1.09 42.09
C GLU A 350 -27.15 -2.38 41.24
N GLY A 351 -26.23 -3.31 41.53
CA GLY A 351 -25.99 -4.53 40.75
C GLY A 351 -24.81 -4.45 39.77
N THR A 352 -24.42 -3.27 39.29
CA THR A 352 -23.23 -3.06 38.44
C THR A 352 -22.13 -2.23 39.12
N ARG A 353 -22.40 -1.71 40.32
CA ARG A 353 -21.43 -0.97 41.13
C ARG A 353 -20.28 -1.89 41.54
N MET A 354 -19.05 -1.42 41.30
CA MET A 354 -17.83 -2.11 41.66
C MET A 354 -17.78 -2.39 43.16
N LYS A 355 -17.59 -3.66 43.54
CA LYS A 355 -17.49 -4.11 44.92
C LYS A 355 -16.03 -4.21 45.34
N VAL A 356 -15.81 -4.28 46.66
CA VAL A 356 -14.48 -4.49 47.24
C VAL A 356 -13.81 -5.76 46.72
N SER A 357 -14.58 -6.81 46.43
CA SER A 357 -14.09 -8.05 45.79
C SER A 357 -13.48 -7.78 44.42
N ASP A 358 -14.11 -6.90 43.63
CA ASP A 358 -13.76 -6.67 42.23
C ASP A 358 -12.47 -5.85 42.16
N VAL A 359 -12.35 -4.82 43.01
CA VAL A 359 -11.11 -4.04 43.17
C VAL A 359 -9.95 -4.92 43.64
N LYS A 360 -10.22 -5.89 44.54
CA LYS A 360 -9.21 -6.86 44.95
C LYS A 360 -8.76 -7.72 43.77
N VAL A 361 -9.66 -8.22 42.94
CA VAL A 361 -9.25 -9.00 41.74
C VAL A 361 -8.42 -8.14 40.77
N SER A 362 -8.84 -6.90 40.50
CA SER A 362 -8.09 -5.98 39.62
C SER A 362 -6.68 -5.67 40.12
N THR A 363 -6.45 -5.66 41.44
CA THR A 363 -5.12 -5.43 42.02
C THR A 363 -4.23 -6.67 42.07
N HIS A 364 -4.79 -7.88 41.95
CA HIS A 364 -4.03 -9.14 41.96
C HIS A 364 -3.76 -9.71 40.56
N THR A 365 -4.35 -9.13 39.52
CA THR A 365 -4.14 -9.54 38.13
C THR A 365 -2.96 -8.74 37.58
N HIS A 366 -1.77 -9.35 37.56
CA HIS A 366 -0.54 -8.77 37.01
C HIS A 366 -0.38 -9.03 35.52
#